data_AF-A0A135VZJ0-F1
#
_entry.id   AF-A0A135VZJ0-F1
#
_cell.length_a   1.000
_cell.length_b   1.000
_cell.length_c   1.000
_cell.angle_alpha   90.00
_cell.angle_beta   90.00
_cell.angle_gamma   90.00
#
_symmetry.space_group_name_H-M   'P 1'
#
loop_
_entity.id
_entity.type
_entity.pdbx_description
1 polymer ?
#
loop_
_entity_poly.entity_id
_entity_poly.type
_entity_poly.pdbx_seq_one_letter_code
_entity_poly.pdbx_strand_id
1 'polypeptide(L)' 'MPKTAKKRRKKRGEGPMPSGGAGLVRFFEDETPGIKVGPTLVVIFAAILLIAVVIAHVWSVFQPA' A
#
# COMPACT_ATOMS: atom_id res chain seq x y z
N MET A 1 33.41 -28.73 -39.00
CA MET A 1 32.32 -27.74 -39.11
C MET A 1 31.48 -27.80 -37.84
N PRO A 2 31.46 -26.77 -36.98
CA PRO A 2 30.63 -26.75 -35.78
C PRO A 2 29.18 -26.40 -36.14
N LYS A 3 28.22 -27.17 -35.61
CA LYS A 3 26.79 -26.93 -35.80
C LYS A 3 26.32 -25.76 -34.92
N THR A 4 25.65 -24.85 -35.59
CA THR A 4 24.79 -23.75 -35.15
C THR A 4 23.79 -24.16 -34.07
N ALA A 5 23.60 -23.30 -33.05
CA ALA A 5 22.31 -22.83 -32.52
C ALA A 5 22.45 -22.33 -31.06
N LYS A 6 22.85 -21.07 -30.89
CA LYS A 6 22.79 -20.39 -29.59
C LYS A 6 21.32 -20.03 -29.29
N LYS A 7 20.66 -20.86 -28.48
CA LYS A 7 19.26 -20.69 -28.03
C LYS A 7 19.12 -19.36 -27.26
N ARG A 8 18.72 -18.29 -27.95
CA ARG A 8 18.42 -16.98 -27.37
C ARG A 8 17.13 -17.13 -26.55
N ARG A 9 17.29 -17.42 -25.26
CA ARG A 9 16.20 -17.51 -24.28
C ARG A 9 15.62 -16.10 -24.12
N LYS A 10 14.56 -15.81 -24.88
CA LYS A 10 13.74 -14.60 -24.81
C LYS A 10 13.17 -14.51 -23.39
N LYS A 11 13.90 -13.82 -22.51
CA LYS A 11 13.42 -13.47 -21.17
C LYS A 11 12.25 -12.51 -21.35
N ARG A 12 11.12 -12.93 -20.77
CA ARG A 12 10.07 -12.13 -20.12
C ARG A 12 9.76 -10.77 -20.75
N GLY A 13 8.59 -10.67 -21.36
CA GLY A 13 7.48 -9.84 -20.84
C GLY A 13 7.72 -8.37 -20.49
N GLU A 14 8.80 -7.75 -20.91
CA GLU A 14 9.04 -6.32 -20.72
C GLU A 14 9.16 -5.71 -22.12
N GLY A 15 8.09 -5.02 -22.54
CA GLY A 15 8.18 -4.07 -23.65
C GLY A 15 9.30 -3.05 -23.35
N PRO A 16 9.80 -2.33 -24.37
CA PRO A 16 10.87 -1.35 -24.18
C PRO A 16 10.47 -0.40 -23.04
N MET A 17 11.20 -0.44 -21.92
CA MET A 17 10.95 0.47 -20.80
C MET A 17 11.03 1.90 -21.36
N PRO A 18 10.00 2.75 -21.14
CA PRO A 18 10.02 4.11 -21.66
C PRO A 18 11.17 4.85 -20.99
N SER A 19 12.20 5.17 -21.79
CA SER A 19 13.49 5.75 -21.42
C SER A 19 13.43 7.20 -20.91
N GLY A 20 12.24 7.69 -20.54
CA GLY A 20 12.03 8.98 -19.87
C GLY A 20 11.26 8.91 -18.54
N GLY A 21 10.74 7.73 -18.16
CA GLY A 21 9.88 7.57 -16.96
C GLY A 21 10.51 6.74 -15.83
N ALA A 22 11.65 6.08 -16.06
CA ALA A 22 12.26 5.19 -15.07
C ALA A 22 12.79 5.92 -13.83
N GLY A 23 13.22 7.18 -13.99
CA GLY A 23 13.58 8.05 -12.87
C GLY A 23 12.34 8.43 -12.06
N LEU A 24 11.31 8.99 -12.69
CA LEU A 24 10.08 9.39 -12.01
C LEU A 24 9.38 8.22 -11.31
N VAL A 25 9.31 7.03 -11.90
CA VAL A 25 8.70 5.86 -11.25
C VAL A 25 9.47 5.45 -9.99
N ARG A 26 10.81 5.47 -10.00
CA ARG A 26 11.61 5.24 -8.78
C ARG A 26 11.56 6.40 -7.79
N PHE A 27 11.54 7.64 -8.26
CA PHE A 27 11.43 8.83 -7.42
C PHE A 27 10.05 8.94 -6.76
N PHE A 28 8.97 8.46 -7.39
CA PHE A 28 7.65 8.37 -6.77
C PHE A 28 7.44 7.10 -5.94
N GLU A 29 8.20 6.02 -6.16
CA GLU A 29 8.26 4.87 -5.25
C GLU A 29 9.02 5.20 -3.94
N ASP A 30 10.07 6.03 -4.03
CA ASP A 30 10.91 6.41 -2.88
C ASP A 30 10.35 7.57 -2.03
N GLU A 31 9.50 8.45 -2.58
CA GLU A 31 8.97 9.66 -1.90
C GLU A 31 7.79 9.40 -0.94
N THR A 32 7.39 8.15 -0.70
CA THR A 32 6.44 7.83 0.37
C THR A 32 7.07 6.97 1.47
N PRO A 33 8.02 7.49 2.27
CA PRO A 33 8.33 6.91 3.58
C PRO A 33 7.20 7.25 4.56
N GLY A 34 5.97 6.82 4.24
CA GLY A 34 4.79 7.00 5.06
C GLY A 34 4.50 5.76 5.89
N ILE A 35 3.93 5.93 7.08
CA ILE A 35 3.33 4.81 7.81
C ILE A 35 2.21 4.25 6.94
N LYS A 36 2.43 3.05 6.39
CA LYS A 36 1.46 2.37 5.54
C LYS A 36 0.34 1.83 6.42
N VAL A 37 -0.66 2.66 6.70
CA VAL A 37 -1.83 2.28 7.47
C VAL A 37 -2.68 1.37 6.58
N GLY A 38 -2.76 0.09 6.94
CA GLY A 38 -3.58 -0.87 6.21
C GLY A 38 -5.07 -0.57 6.40
N PRO A 39 -5.93 -0.86 5.41
CA PRO A 39 -7.38 -0.63 5.52
C PRO A 39 -7.99 -1.35 6.73
N THR A 40 -7.50 -2.54 7.07
CA THR A 40 -7.91 -3.29 8.26
C THR A 40 -7.63 -2.53 9.56
N LEU A 41 -6.47 -1.86 9.67
CA LEU A 41 -6.09 -1.12 10.88
C LEU A 41 -7.04 0.08 11.08
N VAL A 42 -7.39 0.77 10.01
CA VAL A 42 -8.34 1.90 10.05
C VAL A 42 -9.71 1.46 10.56
N VAL A 43 -10.22 0.34 10.05
CA VAL A 43 -11.54 -0.18 10.45
C VAL A 43 -11.56 -0.57 11.92
N ILE A 44 -10.51 -1.24 12.41
CA ILE A 44 -10.40 -1.60 13.83
C ILE A 44 -10.34 -0.36 14.70
N PHE A 45 -9.55 0.64 14.32
CA PHE A 45 -9.40 1.88 15.10
C PHE A 45 -10.71 2.67 15.16
N ALA A 46 -11.44 2.74 14.04
CA ALA A 46 -12.75 3.36 13.99
C ALA A 46 -13.78 2.63 14.87
N ALA A 47 -13.79 1.29 14.85
CA ALA A 47 -14.70 0.49 15.68
C ALA A 47 -14.45 0.71 17.18
N ILE A 48 -13.19 0.72 17.61
CA ILE A 48 -12.81 0.99 19.01
C ILE A 48 -13.29 2.37 19.44
N LEU A 49 -13.07 3.39 18.60
CA LEU A 49 -13.48 4.75 18.90
C LEU A 49 -15.00 4.85 19.05
N LEU A 50 -15.75 4.20 18.16
CA LEU A 50 -17.21 4.20 18.20
C LEU A 50 -17.73 3.60 19.52
N ILE A 51 -17.16 2.46 19.95
CA ILE A 51 -17.50 1.83 21.23
C ILE A 51 -17.17 2.75 22.40
N ALA A 52 -15.98 3.37 22.40
CA ALA A 52 -15.56 4.29 23.46
C ALA A 52 -16.50 5.50 23.59
N VAL A 53 -16.92 6.07 22.46
CA VAL A 53 -17.86 7.19 22.43
C VAL A 53 -19.24 6.78 22.95
N VAL A 54 -19.74 5.62 22.58
CA VAL A 54 -21.04 5.12 23.06
C VAL A 54 -21.02 4.92 24.57
N ILE A 55 -19.97 4.30 25.11
CA ILE A 55 -19.82 4.12 26.57
C ILE A 55 -19.74 5.46 27.27
N ALA A 56 -18.92 6.38 26.76
CA ALA A 56 -18.79 7.73 27.34
C ALA A 56 -20.10 8.52 27.28
N HIS A 57 -20.87 8.38 26.20
CA HIS A 57 -22.15 9.06 26.03
C HIS A 57 -23.20 8.52 27.00
N VAL A 58 -23.28 7.19 27.15
CA VAL A 58 -24.17 6.55 28.13
C VAL A 58 -23.78 6.96 29.55
N TRP A 59 -22.49 7.00 29.88
CA TRP A 59 -22.01 7.44 31.19
C TRP A 59 -22.32 8.92 31.45
N SER A 60 -22.15 9.77 30.43
CA SER A 60 -22.47 11.20 30.51
C SER A 60 -23.96 11.46 30.66
N VAL A 61 -24.81 10.66 30.01
CA VAL A 61 -26.28 10.75 30.13
C VAL A 61 -26.76 10.20 31.47
N PHE A 62 -26.10 9.17 32.00
CA PHE A 62 -26.44 8.56 33.29
C PHE A 62 -25.91 9.34 34.50
N GLN A 63 -25.11 10.39 34.30
CA GLN A 63 -24.80 11.36 35.35
C GLN A 63 -25.85 12.49 35.29
N PRO A 64 -27.00 12.36 35.97
CA PRO A 64 -27.85 13.52 36.19
C PRO A 64 -27.03 14.51 37.02
N ALA A 65 -26.88 15.72 36.49
CA ALA A 65 -26.37 16.85 37.25
C ALA A 65 -27.24 17.09 38.50
#